data_AF-A0A2G5F869-F1
#
_entry.id   AF-A0A2G5F869-F1
#
_cell.length_a   1.000
_cell.length_b   1.000
_cell.length_c   1.000
_cell.angle_alpha   90.00
_cell.angle_beta   90.00
_cell.angle_gamma   90.00
#
_symmetry.space_group_name_H-M   'P 1'
#
loop_
_entity.id
_entity.type
_entity.pdbx_description
1 polymer ?
#
loop_
_entity_poly.entity_id
_entity_poly.type
_entity_poly.pdbx_seq_one_letter_code
_entity_poly.pdbx_strand_id
1 'polypeptide(L)'
;MPFCFSVIRYGIEQEYTLLQKDVRWPIGWPVGGFPGPQGPYYCSAGADKAFGRDIVDSHYKACLYAGVNISGINGEVMPGQWEFQVGPSVGISAGDELWIARYILERITELAGVVLSFDPKPIPGDWNGAGAHTNYSTKTMREDGGIVVIKKAIEKLGLRHKEHIAAYGEGNERRLTGRHETADINSFSWGVANRGASIRVGRDTEKDGKGYFEDRRPASNMDPYVVTSMIAETTILLK
;
A
#
# COMPACT_ATOMS: atom_id res chain seq x y z
N MET A 1 -12.58 -32.23 -4.98
CA MET A 1 -11.23 -31.74 -5.37
C MET A 1 -11.25 -30.27 -5.85
N PRO A 2 -11.67 -29.25 -5.06
CA PRO A 2 -11.74 -27.87 -5.59
C PRO A 2 -10.62 -26.91 -5.13
N PHE A 3 -9.84 -27.22 -4.09
CA PHE A 3 -8.96 -26.22 -3.44
C PHE A 3 -7.61 -25.96 -4.14
N CYS A 4 -7.24 -26.70 -5.20
CA CYS A 4 -5.93 -26.57 -5.85
C CYS A 4 -5.85 -25.47 -6.93
N PHE A 5 -6.99 -24.91 -7.36
CA PHE A 5 -7.05 -23.96 -8.49
C PHE A 5 -6.81 -22.48 -8.11
N SER A 6 -6.86 -22.13 -6.83
CA SER A 6 -6.81 -20.73 -6.38
C SER A 6 -5.70 -20.51 -5.35
N VAL A 7 -4.44 -20.77 -5.70
CA VAL A 7 -3.32 -20.27 -4.87
C VAL A 7 -3.27 -18.76 -5.04
N ILE A 8 -3.92 -18.07 -4.11
CA ILE A 8 -3.98 -16.62 -4.02
C ILE A 8 -2.64 -16.09 -3.49
N ARG A 9 -2.14 -15.01 -4.08
CA ARG A 9 -0.98 -14.28 -3.59
C ARG A 9 -1.30 -12.81 -3.48
N TYR A 10 -0.80 -12.19 -2.41
CA TYR A 10 -0.86 -10.76 -2.16
C TYR A 10 0.55 -10.18 -2.02
N GLY A 11 0.74 -8.97 -2.49
CA GLY A 11 1.88 -8.12 -2.12
C GLY A 11 1.35 -6.78 -1.66
N ILE A 12 1.61 -6.37 -0.43
CA ILE A 12 1.02 -5.15 0.14
C ILE A 12 2.12 -4.10 0.34
N GLU A 13 1.91 -2.94 -0.25
CA GLU A 13 2.76 -1.75 -0.19
C GLU A 13 2.28 -0.86 0.95
N GLN A 14 2.92 -0.94 2.13
CA GLN A 14 2.53 -0.20 3.32
C GLN A 14 3.25 1.14 3.38
N GLU A 15 2.54 2.22 3.10
CA GLU A 15 3.03 3.58 3.33
C GLU A 15 2.74 4.02 4.78
N TYR A 16 3.61 4.88 5.32
CA TYR A 16 3.47 5.44 6.66
C TYR A 16 4.23 6.76 6.78
N THR A 17 3.90 7.56 7.80
CA THR A 17 4.59 8.82 8.08
C THR A 17 5.16 8.84 9.48
N LEU A 18 6.41 9.29 9.59
CA LEU A 18 7.11 9.44 10.85
C LEU A 18 6.93 10.86 11.40
N LEU A 19 6.52 10.96 12.66
CA LEU A 19 6.18 12.20 13.34
C LEU A 19 7.07 12.44 14.57
N GLN A 20 7.39 13.71 14.82
CA GLN A 20 8.03 14.19 16.03
C GLN A 20 7.09 13.97 17.22
N LYS A 21 7.61 13.35 18.28
CA LYS A 21 6.83 12.89 19.44
C LYS A 21 5.99 13.97 20.11
N ASP A 22 6.60 15.12 20.41
CA ASP A 22 5.97 16.12 21.27
C ASP A 22 4.99 17.03 20.52
N VAL A 23 5.27 17.32 19.25
CA VAL A 23 4.48 18.26 18.43
C VAL A 23 3.59 17.56 17.40
N ARG A 24 3.73 16.24 17.24
CA ARG A 24 3.03 15.42 16.21
C ARG A 24 3.14 15.99 14.79
N TRP A 25 4.31 16.56 14.49
CA TRP A 25 4.64 17.14 13.18
C TRP A 25 5.63 16.23 12.44
N PRO A 26 5.63 16.12 11.10
CA PRO A 26 6.50 15.17 10.42
C PRO A 26 7.99 15.39 10.72
N ILE A 27 8.75 14.30 10.79
CA ILE A 27 10.19 14.40 11.05
C ILE A 27 10.89 15.12 9.88
N GLY A 28 11.91 15.91 10.19
CA GLY A 28 12.63 16.74 9.22
C GLY A 28 11.90 18.04 8.84
N TRP A 29 10.65 18.24 9.29
CA TRP A 29 9.92 19.48 9.04
C TRP A 29 10.23 20.52 10.12
N PRO A 30 10.33 21.81 9.75
CA PRO A 30 10.44 22.88 10.73
C PRO A 30 9.14 22.94 11.55
N VAL A 31 9.27 23.09 12.87
CA VAL A 31 8.12 23.21 13.77
C VAL A 31 7.31 24.46 13.40
N GLY A 32 6.01 24.28 13.13
CA GLY A 32 5.13 25.37 12.69
C GLY A 32 5.33 25.81 11.23
N GLY A 33 6.11 25.07 10.45
CA GLY A 33 6.38 25.37 9.04
C GLY A 33 6.39 24.11 8.16
N PHE A 34 6.77 24.33 6.91
CA PHE A 34 6.83 23.32 5.86
C PHE A 34 8.24 23.26 5.25
N PRO A 35 8.69 22.09 4.78
CA PRO A 35 9.88 22.00 3.94
C PRO A 35 9.58 22.57 2.54
N GLY A 36 10.56 22.45 1.64
CA GLY A 36 10.33 22.72 0.21
C GLY A 36 9.23 21.83 -0.38
N PRO A 37 8.70 22.18 -1.57
CA PRO A 37 7.63 21.41 -2.21
C PRO A 37 8.08 19.98 -2.56
N GLN A 38 7.09 19.08 -2.70
CA GLN A 38 7.33 17.69 -3.09
C GLN A 38 8.10 17.58 -4.41
N GLY A 39 8.89 16.51 -4.55
CA GLY A 39 9.74 16.29 -5.72
C GLY A 39 11.09 15.66 -5.37
N PRO A 40 11.94 16.31 -4.53
CA PRO A 40 13.28 15.82 -4.23
C PRO A 40 13.32 14.68 -3.21
N TYR A 41 12.19 14.25 -2.66
CA TYR A 41 12.11 13.34 -1.50
C TYR A 41 11.94 11.86 -1.90
N TYR A 42 11.16 11.58 -2.94
CA TYR A 42 10.90 10.21 -3.41
C TYR A 42 12.20 9.52 -3.82
N CYS A 43 12.46 8.33 -3.26
CA CYS A 43 13.68 7.54 -3.48
C CYS A 43 15.00 8.32 -3.31
N SER A 44 15.01 9.35 -2.45
CA SER A 44 16.13 10.26 -2.31
C SER A 44 17.27 9.73 -1.43
N ALA A 45 18.43 10.38 -1.52
CA ALA A 45 19.52 10.27 -0.55
C ALA A 45 20.02 11.68 -0.21
N GLY A 46 20.44 11.88 1.05
CA GLY A 46 20.88 13.17 1.58
C GLY A 46 20.17 13.55 2.88
N ALA A 47 20.88 14.23 3.77
CA ALA A 47 20.37 14.65 5.07
C ALA A 47 19.24 15.68 4.98
N ASP A 48 19.15 16.40 3.86
CA ASP A 48 18.15 17.41 3.53
C ASP A 48 16.88 16.83 2.86
N LYS A 49 16.85 15.51 2.61
CA LYS A 49 15.78 14.86 1.82
C LYS A 49 15.21 13.60 2.47
N ALA A 50 16.07 12.74 3.01
CA ALA A 50 15.69 11.42 3.53
C ALA A 50 15.71 11.38 5.07
N PHE A 51 14.61 11.76 5.69
CA PHE A 51 14.46 11.84 7.14
C PHE A 51 14.03 10.51 7.75
N GLY A 52 14.76 9.99 8.74
CA GLY A 52 14.38 8.75 9.46
C GLY A 52 14.83 7.44 8.79
N ARG A 53 15.82 7.49 7.90
CA ARG A 53 16.34 6.29 7.21
C ARG A 53 16.88 5.23 8.17
N ASP A 54 17.42 5.63 9.31
CA ASP A 54 17.90 4.75 10.37
C ASP A 54 16.79 3.84 10.92
N ILE A 55 15.58 4.39 11.12
CA ILE A 55 14.37 3.63 11.49
C ILE A 55 14.03 2.63 10.38
N VAL A 56 14.01 3.08 9.12
CA VAL A 56 13.62 2.25 7.98
C VAL A 56 14.59 1.09 7.74
N ASP A 57 15.89 1.35 7.73
CA ASP A 57 16.91 0.32 7.53
C ASP A 57 16.94 -0.67 8.71
N SER A 58 16.67 -0.20 9.93
CA SER A 58 16.56 -1.06 11.11
C SER A 58 15.32 -1.96 11.03
N HIS A 59 14.18 -1.40 10.61
CA HIS A 59 12.93 -2.14 10.39
C HIS A 59 13.09 -3.21 9.31
N TYR A 60 13.72 -2.86 8.20
CA TYR A 60 13.98 -3.79 7.11
C TYR A 60 14.79 -5.00 7.58
N LYS A 61 15.89 -4.77 8.30
CA LYS A 61 16.71 -5.84 8.88
C LYS A 61 15.98 -6.66 9.92
N ALA A 62 15.16 -6.02 10.78
CA ALA A 62 14.39 -6.70 11.81
C ALA A 62 13.31 -7.62 11.19
N CYS A 63 12.62 -7.17 10.14
CA CYS A 63 11.67 -7.97 9.39
C CYS A 63 12.34 -9.19 8.73
N LEU A 64 13.48 -8.99 8.06
CA LEU A 64 14.26 -10.09 7.48
C LEU A 64 14.69 -11.11 8.55
N TYR A 65 15.19 -10.64 9.69
CA TYR A 65 15.59 -11.51 10.80
C TYR A 65 14.41 -12.28 11.40
N ALA A 66 13.24 -11.64 11.53
CA ALA A 66 12.02 -12.26 12.03
C ALA A 66 11.37 -13.25 11.05
N GLY A 67 11.85 -13.32 9.80
CA GLY A 67 11.27 -14.17 8.75
C GLY A 67 10.01 -13.59 8.11
N VAL A 68 9.75 -12.29 8.26
CA VAL A 68 8.73 -11.59 7.48
C VAL A 68 9.18 -11.55 6.03
N ASN A 69 8.29 -11.88 5.09
CA ASN A 69 8.56 -11.83 3.66
C ASN A 69 8.55 -10.39 3.12
N ILE A 70 9.43 -9.54 3.66
CA ILE A 70 9.60 -8.16 3.25
C ILE A 70 10.36 -8.13 1.91
N SER A 71 9.77 -7.51 0.89
CA SER A 71 10.31 -7.51 -0.48
C SER A 71 11.06 -6.24 -0.86
N GLY A 72 10.88 -5.17 -0.11
CA GLY A 72 11.54 -3.90 -0.39
C GLY A 72 11.11 -2.77 0.54
N ILE A 73 11.77 -1.63 0.36
CA ILE A 73 11.54 -0.35 1.03
C ILE A 73 11.86 0.80 0.08
N ASN A 74 11.20 1.95 0.25
CA ASN A 74 11.57 3.20 -0.41
C ASN A 74 11.17 4.43 0.42
N GLY A 75 11.82 5.56 0.14
CA GLY A 75 11.34 6.87 0.60
C GLY A 75 10.19 7.33 -0.27
N GLU A 76 9.13 7.81 0.35
CA GLU A 76 7.92 8.24 -0.36
C GLU A 76 7.96 9.72 -0.79
N VAL A 77 6.93 10.15 -1.51
CA VAL A 77 6.84 11.49 -2.10
C VAL A 77 6.85 12.60 -1.02
N MET A 78 6.16 12.39 0.10
CA MET A 78 6.12 13.36 1.19
C MET A 78 7.37 13.22 2.09
N PRO A 79 8.06 14.32 2.44
CA PRO A 79 9.23 14.25 3.32
C PRO A 79 8.87 13.68 4.70
N GLY A 80 9.58 12.65 5.13
CA GLY A 80 9.27 11.90 6.36
C GLY A 80 8.25 10.76 6.18
N GLN A 81 7.74 10.56 4.95
CA GLN A 81 6.94 9.42 4.56
C GLN A 81 7.84 8.33 3.95
N TRP A 82 7.48 7.07 4.22
CA TRP A 82 8.21 5.90 3.76
C TRP A 82 7.25 4.78 3.41
N GLU A 83 7.76 3.80 2.66
CA GLU A 83 7.04 2.58 2.31
C GLU A 83 7.90 1.35 2.60
N PHE A 84 7.23 0.27 3.02
CA PHE A 84 7.78 -1.08 2.95
C PHE A 84 6.77 -2.02 2.28
N GLN A 85 7.28 -3.02 1.56
CA GLN A 85 6.43 -4.00 0.86
C GLN A 85 6.55 -5.37 1.50
N VAL A 86 5.40 -6.04 1.72
CA VAL A 86 5.34 -7.42 2.22
C VAL A 86 4.71 -8.32 1.16
N GLY A 87 5.42 -9.36 0.76
CA GLY A 87 4.94 -10.38 -0.17
C GLY A 87 5.92 -10.71 -1.30
N PRO A 88 5.56 -11.62 -2.22
CA PRO A 88 4.23 -12.22 -2.35
C PRO A 88 3.94 -13.27 -1.27
N SER A 89 2.83 -13.11 -0.54
CA SER A 89 2.40 -14.00 0.55
C SER A 89 1.05 -14.64 0.25
N VAL A 90 0.85 -15.88 0.72
CA VAL A 90 -0.31 -16.71 0.32
C VAL A 90 -1.42 -16.60 1.36
N GLY A 91 -2.62 -16.20 0.90
CA GLY A 91 -3.83 -16.21 1.72
C GLY A 91 -3.66 -15.45 3.04
N ILE A 92 -3.95 -16.13 4.16
CA ILE A 92 -3.96 -15.52 5.49
C ILE A 92 -2.60 -14.94 5.91
N SER A 93 -1.49 -15.53 5.44
CA SER A 93 -0.14 -15.09 5.81
C SER A 93 0.17 -13.66 5.36
N ALA A 94 -0.53 -13.13 4.35
CA ALA A 94 -0.40 -11.72 3.97
C ALA A 94 -0.85 -10.77 5.09
N GLY A 95 -1.89 -11.16 5.84
CA GLY A 95 -2.33 -10.41 7.01
C GLY A 95 -1.42 -10.59 8.22
N ASP A 96 -1.02 -11.83 8.49
CA ASP A 96 -0.12 -12.16 9.61
C ASP A 96 1.20 -11.38 9.49
N GLU A 97 1.84 -11.45 8.33
CA GLU A 97 3.14 -10.83 8.09
C GLU A 97 3.07 -9.30 8.10
N LEU A 98 2.00 -8.69 7.55
CA LEU A 98 1.86 -7.24 7.57
C LEU A 98 1.63 -6.71 8.99
N TRP A 99 0.80 -7.38 9.80
CA TRP A 99 0.59 -6.99 11.20
C TRP A 99 1.87 -7.11 12.02
N ILE A 100 2.65 -8.18 11.84
CA ILE A 100 3.95 -8.34 12.48
C ILE A 100 4.93 -7.25 12.01
N ALA A 101 4.97 -6.95 10.71
CA ALA A 101 5.81 -5.88 10.18
C ALA A 101 5.45 -4.51 10.78
N ARG A 102 4.16 -4.19 10.90
CA ARG A 102 3.67 -2.97 11.57
C ARG A 102 4.07 -2.93 13.05
N TYR A 103 3.94 -4.05 13.76
CA TYR A 103 4.37 -4.15 15.16
C TYR A 103 5.87 -3.87 15.30
N ILE A 104 6.72 -4.52 14.50
CA ILE A 104 8.16 -4.30 14.53
C ILE A 104 8.50 -2.83 14.25
N LEU A 105 7.80 -2.20 13.28
CA LEU A 105 7.99 -0.78 12.96
C LEU A 105 7.68 0.11 14.17
N GLU A 106 6.52 -0.05 14.80
CA GLU A 106 6.10 0.70 15.98
C GLU A 106 7.09 0.52 17.15
N ARG A 107 7.61 -0.71 17.35
CA ARG A 107 8.63 -1.00 18.36
C ARG A 107 9.94 -0.24 18.09
N ILE A 108 10.35 -0.12 16.84
CA ILE A 108 11.57 0.60 16.46
C ILE A 108 11.37 2.10 16.58
N THR A 109 10.21 2.63 16.16
CA THR A 109 9.90 4.05 16.34
C THR A 109 9.81 4.43 17.81
N GLU A 110 9.29 3.55 18.68
CA GLU A 110 9.34 3.73 20.14
C GLU A 110 10.77 3.93 20.65
N LEU A 111 11.70 3.06 20.24
CA LEU A 111 13.11 3.15 20.64
C LEU A 111 13.78 4.43 20.12
N ALA A 112 13.38 4.90 18.95
CA ALA A 112 13.88 6.13 18.35
C ALA A 112 13.22 7.41 18.92
N GLY A 113 12.17 7.29 19.75
CA GLY A 113 11.41 8.43 20.23
C GLY A 113 10.62 9.15 19.12
N VAL A 114 10.21 8.41 18.09
CA VAL A 114 9.43 8.89 16.94
C VAL A 114 8.04 8.28 17.00
N VAL A 115 7.03 9.02 16.57
CA VAL A 115 5.63 8.55 16.50
C VAL A 115 5.35 8.04 15.09
N LEU A 116 4.80 6.85 14.99
CA LEU A 116 4.36 6.27 13.72
C LEU A 116 2.91 6.68 13.44
N SER A 117 2.62 7.02 12.18
CA SER A 117 1.26 7.28 11.72
C SER A 117 0.94 6.46 10.48
N PHE A 118 -0.18 5.73 10.55
CA PHE A 118 -0.85 5.12 9.41
C PHE A 118 -2.09 5.91 8.98
N ASP A 119 -2.22 7.19 9.39
CA ASP A 119 -3.35 8.01 8.92
C ASP A 119 -3.27 8.18 7.39
N PRO A 120 -4.36 7.97 6.64
CA PRO A 120 -4.34 8.06 5.18
C PRO A 120 -4.02 9.46 4.63
N LYS A 121 -4.18 10.51 5.44
CA LYS A 121 -3.87 11.88 5.06
C LYS A 121 -3.34 12.64 6.29
N PRO A 122 -2.08 12.40 6.69
CA PRO A 122 -1.53 12.90 7.94
C PRO A 122 -1.38 14.43 7.93
N ILE A 123 -1.10 15.01 6.76
CA ILE A 123 -1.02 16.46 6.56
C ILE A 123 -2.03 16.88 5.48
N PRO A 124 -2.93 17.85 5.77
CA PRO A 124 -3.86 18.37 4.77
C PRO A 124 -3.13 19.21 3.71
N GLY A 125 -3.79 19.38 2.55
CA GLY A 125 -3.26 20.20 1.45
C GLY A 125 -2.46 19.39 0.43
N ASP A 126 -1.47 20.06 -0.17
CA ASP A 126 -0.70 19.62 -1.34
C ASP A 126 0.45 18.64 -1.00
N TRP A 127 0.18 17.73 -0.06
CA TRP A 127 1.08 16.67 0.36
C TRP A 127 0.45 15.33 0.04
N ASN A 128 1.24 14.33 -0.35
CA ASN A 128 0.72 13.00 -0.63
C ASN A 128 0.06 12.41 0.63
N GLY A 129 -0.98 11.60 0.41
CA GLY A 129 -1.53 10.76 1.48
C GLY A 129 -0.78 9.44 1.57
N ALA A 130 -1.19 8.58 2.50
CA ALA A 130 -0.58 7.28 2.74
C ALA A 130 -1.54 6.12 2.37
N GLY A 131 -1.13 5.28 1.42
CA GLY A 131 -1.86 4.10 0.95
C GLY A 131 -1.39 2.77 1.54
N ALA A 132 -2.16 1.72 1.24
CA ALA A 132 -1.76 0.33 1.43
C ALA A 132 -2.01 -0.48 0.14
N HIS A 133 -1.33 -0.14 -0.97
CA HIS A 133 -1.67 -0.73 -2.27
C HIS A 133 -1.53 -2.26 -2.21
N THR A 134 -2.56 -2.96 -2.70
CA THR A 134 -2.64 -4.41 -2.59
C THR A 134 -2.53 -5.04 -3.96
N ASN A 135 -1.37 -5.59 -4.25
CA ASN A 135 -1.10 -6.42 -5.42
C ASN A 135 -1.76 -7.79 -5.23
N TYR A 136 -2.49 -8.28 -6.23
CA TYR A 136 -3.27 -9.52 -6.12
C TYR A 136 -3.18 -10.39 -7.37
N SER A 137 -2.99 -11.70 -7.18
CA SER A 137 -3.14 -12.69 -8.25
C SER A 137 -3.61 -14.05 -7.76
N THR A 138 -4.38 -14.75 -8.60
CA THR A 138 -4.63 -16.20 -8.47
C THR A 138 -3.66 -16.99 -9.35
N LYS A 139 -3.67 -18.32 -9.22
CA LYS A 139 -2.87 -19.20 -10.10
C LYS A 139 -3.17 -18.95 -11.58
N THR A 140 -4.45 -18.89 -11.95
CA THR A 140 -4.88 -18.70 -13.34
C THR A 140 -4.57 -17.30 -13.89
N MET A 141 -4.46 -16.27 -13.04
CA MET A 141 -4.00 -14.94 -13.47
C MET A 141 -2.52 -14.94 -13.88
N ARG A 142 -1.71 -15.84 -13.31
CA ARG A 142 -0.26 -15.94 -13.55
C ARG A 142 0.10 -16.92 -14.67
N GLU A 143 -0.86 -17.68 -15.19
CA GLU A 143 -0.70 -18.61 -16.32
C GLU A 143 -0.97 -17.90 -17.66
N ASP A 144 -0.59 -18.53 -18.77
CA ASP A 144 -0.75 -17.94 -20.10
C ASP A 144 -2.22 -17.60 -20.40
N GLY A 145 -2.45 -16.36 -20.89
CA GLY A 145 -3.81 -15.83 -21.08
C GLY A 145 -4.46 -15.30 -19.79
N GLY A 146 -3.75 -15.29 -18.66
CA GLY A 146 -4.23 -14.83 -17.36
C GLY A 146 -4.74 -13.38 -17.33
N ILE A 147 -4.34 -12.53 -18.28
CA ILE A 147 -4.87 -11.16 -18.43
C ILE A 147 -6.39 -11.12 -18.59
N VAL A 148 -6.99 -12.14 -19.22
CA VAL A 148 -8.46 -12.24 -19.35
C VAL A 148 -9.10 -12.46 -17.97
N VAL A 149 -8.47 -13.27 -17.12
CA VAL A 149 -8.91 -13.51 -15.74
C VAL A 149 -8.76 -12.25 -14.89
N ILE A 150 -7.66 -11.52 -15.07
CA ILE A 150 -7.42 -10.23 -14.41
C ILE A 150 -8.55 -9.24 -14.74
N LYS A 151 -8.85 -9.03 -16.03
CA LYS A 151 -9.91 -8.09 -16.45
C LYS A 151 -11.28 -8.45 -15.85
N LYS A 152 -11.65 -9.74 -15.87
CA LYS A 152 -12.89 -10.23 -15.23
C LYS A 152 -12.93 -9.98 -13.72
N ALA A 153 -11.80 -10.15 -13.03
CA ALA A 153 -11.72 -9.85 -11.60
C ALA A 153 -11.88 -8.36 -11.31
N ILE A 154 -11.30 -7.50 -12.14
CA ILE A 154 -11.43 -6.04 -12.03
C ILE A 154 -12.88 -5.59 -12.26
N GLU A 155 -13.59 -6.18 -13.23
CA GLU A 155 -15.02 -5.91 -13.45
C GLU A 155 -15.85 -6.21 -12.20
N LYS A 156 -15.63 -7.37 -11.56
CA LYS A 156 -16.30 -7.73 -10.30
C LYS A 156 -16.00 -6.75 -9.16
N LEU A 157 -14.74 -6.31 -9.04
CA LEU A 157 -14.35 -5.30 -8.05
C LEU A 157 -15.04 -3.94 -8.27
N GLY A 158 -15.27 -3.58 -9.53
CA GLY A 158 -16.01 -2.36 -9.89
C GLY A 158 -17.47 -2.41 -9.44
N LEU A 159 -18.11 -3.58 -9.54
CA LEU A 159 -19.50 -3.77 -9.09
C LEU A 159 -19.68 -3.66 -7.57
N ARG A 160 -18.63 -3.96 -6.80
CA ARG A 160 -18.63 -3.85 -5.33
C ARG A 160 -17.76 -2.70 -4.81
N HIS A 161 -17.57 -1.65 -5.61
CA HIS A 161 -16.67 -0.56 -5.25
C HIS A 161 -17.01 0.08 -3.90
N LYS A 162 -18.30 0.35 -3.65
CA LYS A 162 -18.77 1.02 -2.42
C LYS A 162 -18.54 0.18 -1.17
N GLU A 163 -18.80 -1.12 -1.26
CA GLU A 163 -18.62 -2.09 -0.18
C GLU A 163 -17.15 -2.23 0.18
N HIS A 164 -16.26 -2.29 -0.83
CA HIS A 164 -14.82 -2.29 -0.61
C HIS A 164 -14.35 -0.98 0.04
N ILE A 165 -14.76 0.19 -0.48
CA ILE A 165 -14.37 1.49 0.08
C ILE A 165 -14.75 1.60 1.57
N ALA A 166 -15.95 1.15 1.94
CA ALA A 166 -16.41 1.16 3.34
C ALA A 166 -15.52 0.33 4.28
N ALA A 167 -14.78 -0.64 3.77
CA ALA A 167 -13.89 -1.51 4.53
C ALA A 167 -12.39 -1.19 4.35
N TYR A 168 -12.05 -0.21 3.51
CA TYR A 168 -10.68 0.05 3.07
C TYR A 168 -9.94 1.10 3.92
N GLY A 169 -10.36 1.27 5.17
CA GLY A 169 -9.76 2.16 6.16
C GLY A 169 -10.54 3.47 6.33
N GLU A 170 -10.68 3.91 7.59
CA GLU A 170 -11.38 5.15 7.94
C GLU A 170 -10.53 6.37 7.57
N GLY A 171 -11.18 7.48 7.18
CA GLY A 171 -10.51 8.72 6.79
C GLY A 171 -10.00 8.75 5.34
N ASN A 172 -10.25 7.69 4.56
CA ASN A 172 -9.76 7.53 3.20
C ASN A 172 -10.35 8.57 2.22
N GLU A 173 -11.49 9.18 2.55
CA GLU A 173 -12.09 10.30 1.81
C GLU A 173 -11.18 11.54 1.74
N ARG A 174 -10.27 11.70 2.72
CA ARG A 174 -9.25 12.77 2.71
C ARG A 174 -8.10 12.49 1.76
N ARG A 175 -7.91 11.22 1.38
CA ARG A 175 -6.82 10.74 0.52
C ARG A 175 -7.27 10.58 -0.93
N LEU A 176 -8.35 9.81 -1.17
CA LEU A 176 -8.88 9.45 -2.49
C LEU A 176 -9.68 10.61 -3.11
N THR A 177 -8.96 11.58 -3.65
CA THR A 177 -9.52 12.86 -4.15
C THR A 177 -9.37 13.05 -5.65
N GLY A 178 -8.77 12.08 -6.36
CA GLY A 178 -8.42 12.22 -7.78
C GLY A 178 -7.10 12.97 -8.02
N ARG A 179 -6.42 13.42 -6.96
CA ARG A 179 -5.12 14.12 -6.99
C ARG A 179 -4.04 13.26 -6.33
N HIS A 180 -2.77 13.65 -6.48
CA HIS A 180 -1.64 12.98 -5.80
C HIS A 180 -1.59 11.46 -6.05
N GLU A 181 -1.66 11.07 -7.33
CA GLU A 181 -1.66 9.65 -7.73
C GLU A 181 -2.77 8.80 -7.10
N THR A 182 -3.95 9.38 -6.81
CA THR A 182 -5.14 8.66 -6.33
C THR A 182 -6.32 8.83 -7.29
N ALA A 183 -7.26 7.88 -7.25
CA ALA A 183 -8.59 8.03 -7.86
C ALA A 183 -9.55 8.77 -6.91
N ASP A 184 -10.64 9.33 -7.44
CA ASP A 184 -11.73 9.86 -6.62
C ASP A 184 -12.49 8.72 -5.92
N ILE A 185 -12.79 8.88 -4.62
CA ILE A 185 -13.41 7.86 -3.77
C ILE A 185 -14.79 7.37 -4.24
N ASN A 186 -15.51 8.16 -5.05
CA ASN A 186 -16.85 7.81 -5.52
C ASN A 186 -16.84 7.11 -6.88
N SER A 187 -15.68 7.09 -7.56
CA SER A 187 -15.53 6.57 -8.91
C SER A 187 -14.62 5.35 -8.94
N PHE A 188 -15.05 4.32 -9.67
CA PHE A 188 -14.19 3.18 -9.97
C PHE A 188 -13.60 3.34 -11.37
N SER A 189 -12.29 3.22 -11.47
CA SER A 189 -11.57 3.22 -12.74
C SER A 189 -10.40 2.24 -12.70
N TRP A 190 -9.99 1.76 -13.87
CA TRP A 190 -8.78 0.97 -14.00
C TRP A 190 -8.04 1.31 -15.29
N GLY A 191 -6.73 1.05 -15.31
CA GLY A 191 -5.92 1.27 -16.51
C GLY A 191 -4.55 0.66 -16.43
N VAL A 192 -3.90 0.52 -17.60
CA VAL A 192 -2.52 0.03 -17.68
C VAL A 192 -1.55 1.17 -17.36
N ALA A 193 -0.66 0.93 -16.40
CA ALA A 193 0.27 1.92 -15.84
C ALA A 193 -0.39 3.26 -15.43
N ASN A 194 -1.68 3.25 -15.15
CA ASN A 194 -2.41 4.45 -14.74
C ASN A 194 -2.37 4.61 -13.21
N ARG A 195 -1.48 5.47 -12.72
CA ARG A 195 -1.39 5.85 -11.31
C ARG A 195 -2.52 6.79 -10.85
N GLY A 196 -3.44 7.21 -11.71
CA GLY A 196 -4.66 7.94 -11.29
C GLY A 196 -5.87 7.02 -11.12
N ALA A 197 -5.74 5.72 -11.44
CA ALA A 197 -6.84 4.79 -11.43
C ALA A 197 -7.00 4.09 -10.07
N SER A 198 -8.22 3.58 -9.81
CA SER A 198 -8.52 2.79 -8.62
C SER A 198 -7.78 1.44 -8.64
N ILE A 199 -7.76 0.79 -9.80
CA ILE A 199 -6.98 -0.43 -10.05
C ILE A 199 -5.96 -0.18 -11.16
N ARG A 200 -4.71 -0.59 -10.95
CA ARG A 200 -3.65 -0.50 -11.96
C ARG A 200 -3.25 -1.90 -12.42
N VAL A 201 -3.05 -2.06 -13.73
CA VAL A 201 -2.37 -3.22 -14.31
C VAL A 201 -0.98 -2.78 -14.77
N GLY A 202 0.07 -3.50 -14.36
CA GLY A 202 1.44 -3.17 -14.76
C GLY A 202 1.66 -3.32 -16.27
N ARG A 203 2.57 -2.51 -16.84
CA ARG A 203 2.96 -2.64 -18.27
C ARG A 203 3.49 -4.03 -18.60
N ASP A 204 4.27 -4.62 -17.69
CA ASP A 204 4.80 -5.97 -17.89
C ASP A 204 3.70 -7.03 -17.86
N THR A 205 2.72 -6.91 -16.95
CA THR A 205 1.54 -7.81 -16.94
C THR A 205 0.69 -7.69 -18.20
N GLU A 206 0.50 -6.47 -18.72
CA GLU A 206 -0.18 -6.27 -20.01
C GLU A 206 0.59 -6.94 -21.15
N LYS A 207 1.91 -6.66 -21.25
CA LYS A 207 2.80 -7.15 -22.30
C LYS A 207 2.89 -8.68 -22.32
N ASP A 208 3.03 -9.29 -21.14
CA ASP A 208 3.20 -10.73 -21.00
C ASP A 208 1.86 -11.49 -21.05
N GLY A 209 0.74 -10.77 -21.01
CA GLY A 209 -0.61 -11.35 -21.04
C GLY A 209 -0.97 -12.15 -19.78
N LYS A 210 -0.22 -12.01 -18.69
CA LYS A 210 -0.39 -12.70 -17.41
C LYS A 210 0.35 -11.97 -16.28
N GLY A 211 -0.07 -12.16 -15.04
CA GLY A 211 0.57 -11.54 -13.87
C GLY A 211 -0.40 -11.23 -12.73
N TYR A 212 -0.45 -9.96 -12.32
CA TYR A 212 -1.24 -9.45 -11.20
C TYR A 212 -1.80 -8.06 -11.50
N PHE A 213 -2.77 -7.63 -10.70
CA PHE A 213 -3.20 -6.22 -10.67
C PHE A 213 -2.95 -5.63 -9.28
N GLU A 214 -2.95 -4.31 -9.19
CA GLU A 214 -2.73 -3.53 -7.97
C GLU A 214 -4.01 -2.77 -7.63
N ASP A 215 -4.62 -3.09 -6.49
CA ASP A 215 -5.72 -2.30 -5.92
C ASP A 215 -5.15 -1.14 -5.09
N ARG A 216 -5.37 0.09 -5.55
CA ARG A 216 -4.76 1.31 -4.98
C ARG A 216 -5.67 2.05 -4.01
N ARG A 217 -6.87 1.51 -3.82
CA ARG A 217 -7.92 2.08 -2.96
C ARG A 217 -7.70 1.88 -1.46
N PRO A 218 -7.05 0.82 -0.94
CA PRO A 218 -6.85 0.68 0.50
C PRO A 218 -6.00 1.82 1.08
N ALA A 219 -6.44 2.36 2.21
CA ALA A 219 -5.69 3.32 3.01
C ALA A 219 -4.56 2.64 3.80
N SER A 220 -3.54 3.40 4.19
CA SER A 220 -2.43 2.92 5.03
C SER A 220 -2.88 2.30 6.37
N ASN A 221 -3.99 2.75 6.96
CA ASN A 221 -4.58 2.19 8.18
C ASN A 221 -5.49 0.97 7.97
N MET A 222 -5.63 0.45 6.74
CA MET A 222 -6.53 -0.68 6.48
C MET A 222 -6.14 -1.93 7.30
N ASP A 223 -7.12 -2.77 7.62
CA ASP A 223 -6.89 -4.10 8.19
C ASP A 223 -6.60 -5.10 7.04
N PRO A 224 -5.39 -5.68 6.97
CA PRO A 224 -5.05 -6.61 5.89
C PRO A 224 -5.96 -7.84 5.86
N TYR A 225 -6.48 -8.31 7.00
CA TYR A 225 -7.38 -9.48 7.00
C TYR A 225 -8.69 -9.16 6.28
N VAL A 226 -9.21 -7.95 6.50
CA VAL A 226 -10.44 -7.48 5.85
C VAL A 226 -10.21 -7.27 4.36
N VAL A 227 -9.17 -6.51 3.98
CA VAL A 227 -8.92 -6.17 2.57
C VAL A 227 -8.59 -7.42 1.75
N THR A 228 -7.69 -8.27 2.24
CA THR A 228 -7.28 -9.47 1.49
C THR A 228 -8.45 -10.44 1.29
N SER A 229 -9.22 -10.73 2.35
CA SER A 229 -10.37 -11.62 2.28
C SER A 229 -11.47 -11.08 1.36
N MET A 230 -11.76 -9.77 1.42
CA MET A 230 -12.79 -9.16 0.58
C MET A 230 -12.41 -9.14 -0.91
N ILE A 231 -11.12 -8.92 -1.24
CA ILE A 231 -10.62 -9.08 -2.61
C ILE A 231 -10.79 -10.53 -3.09
N ALA A 232 -10.43 -11.52 -2.27
CA ALA A 232 -10.61 -12.92 -2.62
C ALA A 232 -12.10 -13.28 -2.83
N GLU A 233 -12.97 -12.87 -1.91
CA GLU A 233 -14.41 -13.12 -1.95
C GLU A 233 -15.01 -12.56 -3.25
N THR A 234 -14.77 -11.28 -3.54
CA THR A 234 -15.33 -10.62 -4.72
C THR A 234 -14.79 -11.19 -6.03
N THR A 235 -13.52 -11.59 -6.08
CA THR A 235 -12.91 -12.07 -7.33
C THR A 235 -13.14 -13.56 -7.60
N ILE A 236 -13.35 -14.38 -6.55
CA ILE A 236 -13.46 -15.83 -6.66
C ILE A 236 -14.88 -16.34 -6.40
N LEU A 237 -15.53 -15.87 -5.34
CA LEU A 237 -16.79 -16.45 -4.84
C LEU A 237 -18.03 -15.80 -5.45
N LEU A 238 -17.95 -14.51 -5.79
CA LEU A 238 -19.04 -13.81 -6.45
C LEU A 238 -19.26 -14.37 -7.86
N LYS A 239 -20.49 -14.82 -8.15
CA LYS A 239 -20.89 -15.38 -9.44
C LYS A 239 -21.18 -14.28 -10.46
#